data_AF-A0AA97P0X1-F1
#
_entry.id   AF-A0AA97P0X1-F1
#
_cell.length_a   1.000
_cell.length_b   1.000
_cell.length_c   1.000
_cell.angle_alpha   90.00
_cell.angle_beta   90.00
_cell.angle_gamma   90.00
#
_symmetry.space_group_name_H-M   'P 1'
#
loop_
_entity.id
_entity.type
_entity.pdbx_description
1 polymer ?
#
loop_
_entity_poly.entity_id
_entity_poly.type
_entity_poly.pdbx_seq_one_letter_code
_entity_poly.pdbx_strand_id
1 'polypeptide(L)'
;MLLEEDPATLIRATVQNFAVTPDKAALKRLQDSTAVLNQARELRFREAESSLKKLSRQLNTVQSQYEELTSQHSSAAHASEMARLDTQKFRTAKAASDLEVETERLSSQAADLAARLQELELQGVEGEPSAADPVEDEVLLRLKVYRSLGIELEREGEEWSRAVIRNDRKGDVHVVNMDKKFSRFFYANYFWSTL
;
A
#
# COMPACT_ATOMS: atom_id res chain seq x y z
N MET A 1 -120.53 18.84 -38.37
CA MET A 1 -119.99 18.56 -37.03
C MET A 1 -118.58 18.06 -37.24
N LEU A 2 -117.56 18.86 -36.92
CA LEU A 2 -116.18 18.69 -37.43
C LEU A 2 -115.27 17.85 -36.50
N LEU A 3 -115.84 17.07 -35.57
CA LEU A 3 -115.10 16.14 -34.72
C LEU A 3 -115.84 14.81 -34.69
N GLU A 4 -115.18 13.75 -35.17
CA GLU A 4 -115.73 12.38 -35.25
C GLU A 4 -115.71 11.65 -33.90
N GLU A 5 -115.00 12.16 -32.89
CA GLU A 5 -114.89 11.57 -31.56
C GLU A 5 -115.44 12.48 -30.46
N ASP A 6 -116.10 11.87 -29.48
CA ASP A 6 -116.58 12.54 -28.28
C ASP A 6 -115.39 13.10 -27.47
N PRO A 7 -115.31 14.42 -27.22
CA PRO A 7 -114.18 15.05 -26.54
C PRO A 7 -113.91 14.46 -25.14
N ALA A 8 -114.93 13.92 -24.46
CA ALA A 8 -114.75 13.26 -23.17
C ALA A 8 -113.94 11.95 -23.27
N THR A 9 -113.91 11.31 -24.44
CA THR A 9 -113.11 10.11 -24.70
C THR A 9 -111.64 10.46 -24.91
N LEU A 10 -111.35 11.54 -25.66
CA LEU A 10 -109.99 12.05 -25.85
C LEU A 10 -109.37 12.54 -24.53
N ILE A 11 -110.14 13.23 -23.69
CA ILE A 11 -109.69 13.67 -22.36
C ILE A 11 -109.38 12.46 -21.47
N ARG A 12 -110.22 11.41 -21.48
CA ARG A 12 -109.95 10.19 -20.70
C ARG A 12 -108.71 9.45 -21.20
N ALA A 13 -108.53 9.33 -22.52
CA ALA A 13 -107.36 8.69 -23.12
C ALA A 13 -106.06 9.44 -22.80
N THR A 14 -106.08 10.78 -22.85
CA THR A 14 -104.91 11.61 -22.49
C THR A 14 -104.57 11.51 -21.00
N VAL A 15 -105.56 11.49 -20.11
CA VAL A 15 -105.33 11.29 -18.67
C VAL A 15 -104.78 9.89 -18.36
N GLN A 16 -105.27 8.85 -19.02
CA GLN A 16 -104.78 7.48 -18.84
C GLN A 16 -103.35 7.28 -19.38
N ASN A 17 -103.02 7.93 -20.48
CA ASN A 17 -101.69 7.86 -21.09
C ASN A 17 -100.67 8.82 -20.43
N PHE A 18 -101.10 9.70 -19.52
CA PHE A 18 -100.21 10.60 -18.80
C PHE A 18 -99.45 9.85 -17.69
N ALA A 19 -98.25 9.41 -18.01
CA ALA A 19 -97.48 8.49 -17.17
C ALA A 19 -96.67 9.21 -16.07
N VAL A 20 -97.34 9.70 -15.02
CA VAL A 20 -96.69 10.42 -13.89
C VAL A 20 -95.72 9.55 -13.08
N THR A 21 -96.09 8.29 -12.84
CA THR A 21 -95.33 7.37 -12.00
C THR A 21 -93.93 7.03 -12.54
N PRO A 22 -93.76 6.64 -13.83
CA PRO A 22 -92.43 6.38 -14.38
C PRO A 22 -91.55 7.65 -14.40
N ASP A 23 -92.12 8.83 -14.65
CA ASP A 23 -91.38 10.09 -14.62
C ASP A 23 -90.89 10.41 -13.20
N LYS A 24 -91.74 10.22 -12.19
CA LYS A 24 -91.34 10.35 -10.79
C LYS A 24 -90.24 9.36 -10.41
N ALA A 25 -90.30 8.13 -10.93
CA ALA A 25 -89.25 7.14 -10.72
C ALA A 25 -87.94 7.53 -11.42
N ALA A 26 -88.01 8.12 -12.62
CA ALA A 26 -86.85 8.65 -13.33
C ALA A 26 -86.19 9.81 -12.57
N LEU A 27 -86.99 10.76 -12.05
CA LEU A 27 -86.49 11.85 -11.21
C LEU A 27 -85.77 11.33 -9.96
N LYS A 28 -86.31 10.30 -9.30
CA LYS A 28 -85.63 9.68 -8.16
C LYS A 28 -84.28 9.08 -8.54
N ARG A 29 -84.21 8.34 -9.67
CA ARG A 29 -82.93 7.78 -10.17
C ARG A 29 -81.93 8.88 -10.50
N LEU A 30 -82.37 9.99 -11.09
CA LEU A 30 -81.50 11.14 -11.38
C LEU A 30 -80.97 11.78 -10.11
N GLN A 31 -81.80 11.91 -9.07
CA GLN A 31 -81.39 12.43 -7.78
C GLN A 31 -80.35 11.51 -7.12
N ASP A 32 -80.58 10.20 -7.13
CA ASP A 32 -79.65 9.21 -6.58
C ASP A 32 -78.30 9.24 -7.34
N SER A 33 -78.35 9.29 -8.68
CA SER A 33 -77.17 9.42 -9.54
C SER A 33 -76.37 10.70 -9.25
N THR A 34 -77.08 11.82 -9.07
CA THR A 34 -76.45 13.11 -8.76
C THR A 34 -75.80 13.10 -7.37
N ALA A 35 -76.44 12.46 -6.39
CA ALA A 35 -75.88 12.29 -5.06
C ALA A 35 -74.59 11.46 -5.08
N VAL A 36 -74.58 10.33 -5.80
CA VAL A 36 -73.39 9.49 -5.98
C VAL A 36 -72.27 10.25 -6.70
N LEU A 37 -72.61 10.99 -7.75
CA LEU A 37 -71.63 11.80 -8.50
C LEU A 37 -71.00 12.88 -7.62
N ASN A 38 -71.80 13.57 -6.82
CA ASN A 38 -71.30 14.59 -5.89
C ASN A 38 -70.38 13.97 -4.83
N GLN A 39 -70.73 12.81 -4.27
CA GLN A 39 -69.88 12.11 -3.31
C GLN A 39 -68.55 11.67 -3.94
N ALA A 40 -68.57 11.14 -5.16
CA ALA A 40 -67.37 10.75 -5.87
C ALA A 40 -66.47 11.96 -6.19
N ARG A 41 -67.07 13.08 -6.62
CA ARG A 41 -66.36 14.34 -6.88
C ARG A 41 -65.71 14.89 -5.63
N GLU A 42 -66.43 14.91 -4.52
CA GLU A 42 -65.92 15.36 -3.23
C GLU A 42 -64.71 14.52 -2.76
N LEU A 43 -64.77 13.20 -2.95
CA LEU A 43 -63.65 12.31 -2.62
C LEU A 43 -62.43 12.58 -3.51
N ARG A 44 -62.63 12.75 -4.82
CA ARG A 44 -61.55 13.12 -5.76
C ARG A 44 -60.94 14.47 -5.41
N PHE A 45 -61.76 15.45 -5.02
CA PHE A 45 -61.30 16.78 -4.64
C PHE A 45 -60.41 16.71 -3.40
N ARG A 46 -60.83 16.00 -2.35
CA ARG A 46 -60.02 15.81 -1.13
C ARG A 46 -58.70 15.10 -1.41
N GLU A 47 -58.70 14.12 -2.30
CA GLU A 47 -57.48 13.42 -2.69
C GLU A 47 -56.50 14.34 -3.42
N ALA A 48 -56.99 15.14 -4.38
CA ALA A 48 -56.21 16.14 -5.09
C ALA A 48 -55.70 17.25 -4.16
N GLU A 49 -56.51 17.70 -3.21
CA GLU A 49 -56.08 18.70 -2.22
C GLU A 49 -54.99 18.15 -1.29
N SER A 50 -55.12 16.89 -0.87
CA SER A 50 -54.11 16.18 -0.07
C SER A 50 -52.79 16.03 -0.82
N SER A 51 -52.84 15.64 -2.11
CA SER A 51 -51.63 15.51 -2.93
C SER A 51 -50.97 16.88 -3.17
N LEU A 52 -51.76 17.93 -3.45
CA LEU A 52 -51.27 19.30 -3.60
C LEU A 52 -50.56 19.78 -2.32
N LYS A 53 -51.17 19.56 -1.15
CA LYS A 53 -50.57 19.93 0.14
C LYS A 53 -49.25 19.20 0.40
N LYS A 54 -49.17 17.91 0.06
CA LYS A 54 -47.92 17.13 0.17
C LYS A 54 -46.83 17.68 -0.75
N LEU A 55 -47.17 17.91 -2.02
CA LEU A 55 -46.23 18.41 -3.01
C LEU A 55 -45.75 19.84 -2.69
N SER A 56 -46.65 20.69 -2.20
CA SER A 56 -46.29 22.04 -1.73
C SER A 56 -45.32 22.01 -0.56
N ARG A 57 -45.51 21.10 0.42
CA ARG A 57 -44.54 20.92 1.52
C ARG A 57 -43.19 20.44 1.01
N GLN A 58 -43.17 19.46 0.09
CA GLN A 58 -41.94 18.96 -0.51
C GLN A 58 -41.19 20.06 -1.28
N LEU A 59 -41.91 20.85 -2.08
CA LEU A 59 -41.35 21.97 -2.81
C LEU A 59 -40.71 22.98 -1.86
N ASN A 60 -41.40 23.35 -0.78
CA ASN A 60 -40.86 24.28 0.20
C ASN A 60 -39.59 23.73 0.88
N THR A 61 -39.55 22.43 1.21
CA THR A 61 -38.35 21.80 1.78
C THR A 61 -37.17 21.80 0.79
N VAL A 62 -37.41 21.46 -0.47
CA VAL A 62 -36.36 21.45 -1.49
C VAL A 62 -35.89 22.87 -1.77
N GLN A 63 -36.80 23.85 -1.81
CA GLN A 63 -36.45 25.25 -2.02
C GLN A 63 -35.62 25.79 -0.85
N SER A 64 -35.98 25.51 0.40
CA SER A 64 -35.18 25.93 1.56
C SER A 64 -33.79 25.29 1.55
N GLN A 65 -33.69 24.01 1.18
CA GLN A 65 -32.39 23.33 1.03
C GLN A 65 -31.55 23.95 -0.09
N TYR A 66 -32.17 24.29 -1.22
CA TYR A 66 -31.49 24.95 -2.32
C TYR A 66 -30.97 26.34 -1.93
N GLU A 67 -31.80 27.14 -1.26
CA GLU A 67 -31.43 28.47 -0.77
C GLU A 67 -30.28 28.37 0.25
N GLU A 68 -30.36 27.43 1.18
CA GLU A 68 -29.29 27.13 2.14
C GLU A 68 -27.99 26.76 1.41
N LEU A 69 -28.03 25.80 0.49
CA LEU A 69 -26.84 25.31 -0.22
C LEU A 69 -26.22 26.42 -1.10
N THR A 70 -27.06 27.21 -1.75
CA THR A 70 -26.62 28.36 -2.56
C THR A 70 -26.00 29.45 -1.67
N SER A 71 -26.54 29.69 -0.48
CA SER A 71 -25.97 30.64 0.47
C SER A 71 -24.64 30.17 1.06
N GLN A 72 -24.49 28.87 1.31
CA GLN A 72 -23.24 28.26 1.80
C GLN A 72 -22.15 28.27 0.73
N HIS A 73 -22.51 28.01 -0.54
CA HIS A 73 -21.57 28.02 -1.65
C HIS A 73 -21.49 29.40 -2.30
N SER A 74 -20.66 30.29 -1.76
CA SER A 74 -20.22 31.44 -2.56
C SER A 74 -19.19 30.97 -3.60
N SER A 75 -19.56 31.02 -4.87
CA SER A 75 -18.69 30.63 -5.99
C SER A 75 -17.33 31.35 -5.96
N ALA A 76 -17.32 32.61 -5.51
CA ALA A 76 -16.10 33.40 -5.34
C ALA A 76 -15.19 32.88 -4.22
N ALA A 77 -15.72 32.48 -3.06
CA ALA A 77 -14.89 31.90 -2.00
C ALA A 77 -14.35 30.52 -2.41
N HIS A 78 -15.15 29.72 -3.12
CA HIS A 78 -14.69 28.44 -3.66
C HIS A 78 -13.54 28.62 -4.66
N ALA A 79 -13.67 29.55 -5.61
CA ALA A 79 -12.60 29.86 -6.56
C ALA A 79 -11.31 30.35 -5.85
N SER A 80 -11.46 31.17 -4.81
CA SER A 80 -10.33 31.64 -3.99
C SER A 80 -9.66 30.48 -3.23
N GLU A 81 -10.43 29.57 -2.64
CA GLU A 81 -9.89 28.38 -1.96
C GLU A 81 -9.18 27.44 -2.95
N MET A 82 -9.74 27.22 -4.14
CA MET A 82 -9.08 26.45 -5.19
C MET A 82 -7.73 27.06 -5.58
N ALA A 83 -7.67 28.37 -5.84
CA ALA A 83 -6.42 29.05 -6.18
C ALA A 83 -5.38 28.98 -5.05
N ARG A 84 -5.83 29.05 -3.79
CA ARG A 84 -4.97 28.86 -2.60
C ARG A 84 -4.40 27.45 -2.55
N LEU A 85 -5.24 26.43 -2.72
CA LEU A 85 -4.83 25.02 -2.72
C LEU A 85 -3.90 24.70 -3.89
N ASP A 86 -4.15 25.25 -5.08
CA ASP A 86 -3.25 25.09 -6.23
C ASP A 86 -1.88 25.70 -5.94
N THR A 87 -1.85 26.90 -5.37
CA THR A 87 -0.58 27.54 -4.95
C THR A 87 0.15 26.70 -3.90
N GLN A 88 -0.57 26.13 -2.93
CA GLN A 88 0.01 25.25 -1.92
C GLN A 88 0.56 23.96 -2.54
N LYS A 89 -0.18 23.34 -3.45
CA LYS A 89 0.23 22.15 -4.20
C LYS A 89 1.52 22.39 -4.97
N PHE A 90 1.63 23.52 -5.68
CA PHE A 90 2.86 23.88 -6.40
C PHE A 90 4.03 24.13 -5.45
N ARG A 91 3.80 24.79 -4.31
CA ARG A 91 4.85 25.00 -3.30
C ARG A 91 5.33 23.70 -2.69
N THR A 92 4.42 22.80 -2.33
CA THR A 92 4.79 21.49 -1.75
C THR A 92 5.50 20.61 -2.77
N ALA A 93 5.05 20.61 -4.03
CA ALA A 93 5.72 19.87 -5.10
C ALA A 93 7.15 20.40 -5.34
N LYS A 94 7.32 21.72 -5.35
CA LYS A 94 8.65 22.34 -5.47
C LYS A 94 9.55 21.96 -4.29
N ALA A 95 9.06 22.10 -3.06
CA ALA A 95 9.83 21.75 -1.86
C ALA A 95 10.22 20.26 -1.84
N ALA A 96 9.32 19.37 -2.29
CA ALA A 96 9.64 17.95 -2.43
C ALA A 96 10.74 17.71 -3.47
N SER A 97 10.65 18.36 -4.64
CA SER A 97 11.69 18.26 -5.68
C SER A 97 13.04 18.82 -5.23
N ASP A 98 13.05 19.95 -4.51
CA ASP A 98 14.29 20.53 -3.96
C ASP A 98 14.92 19.58 -2.92
N LEU A 99 14.11 18.91 -2.09
CA LEU A 99 14.58 17.91 -1.14
C LEU A 99 15.08 16.64 -1.82
N GLU A 100 14.41 16.17 -2.88
CA GLU A 100 14.86 15.01 -3.67
C GLU A 100 16.26 15.26 -4.26
N VAL A 101 16.47 16.42 -4.89
CA VAL A 101 17.78 16.80 -5.44
C VAL A 101 18.85 16.84 -4.34
N GLU A 102 18.53 17.38 -3.16
CA GLU A 102 19.48 17.44 -2.04
C GLU A 102 19.78 16.04 -1.48
N THR A 103 18.80 15.14 -1.44
CA THR A 103 19.02 13.75 -1.02
C THR A 103 19.89 12.98 -2.00
N GLU A 104 19.75 13.19 -3.31
CA GLU A 104 20.63 12.61 -4.34
C GLU A 104 22.06 13.15 -4.21
N ARG A 105 22.20 14.45 -3.92
CA ARG A 105 23.51 15.07 -3.67
C ARG A 105 24.19 14.52 -2.41
N LEU A 106 23.44 14.35 -1.32
CA LEU A 106 23.98 13.81 -0.07
C LEU A 106 24.29 12.31 -0.18
N SER A 107 23.47 11.55 -0.91
CA SER A 107 23.70 10.11 -1.11
C SER A 107 24.94 9.84 -1.97
N SER A 108 25.18 10.64 -3.02
CA SER A 108 26.43 10.57 -3.79
C SER A 108 27.65 10.93 -2.94
N GLN A 109 27.59 11.98 -2.13
CA GLN A 109 28.67 12.32 -1.19
C GLN A 109 28.93 11.21 -0.16
N ALA A 110 27.87 10.60 0.37
CA ALA A 110 28.00 9.49 1.31
C ALA A 110 28.65 8.27 0.64
N ALA A 111 28.30 7.97 -0.61
CA ALA A 111 28.91 6.89 -1.38
C ALA A 111 30.39 7.15 -1.65
N ASP A 112 30.77 8.38 -2.04
CA ASP A 112 32.16 8.77 -2.26
C ASP A 112 33.00 8.65 -0.98
N LEU A 113 32.47 9.12 0.15
CA LEU A 113 33.14 9.02 1.45
C LEU A 113 33.27 7.57 1.92
N ALA A 114 32.24 6.74 1.71
CA ALA A 114 32.29 5.32 2.01
C ALA A 114 33.35 4.60 1.16
N ALA A 115 33.44 4.92 -0.13
CA ALA A 115 34.47 4.37 -1.01
C ALA A 115 35.89 4.77 -0.56
N ARG A 116 36.11 6.04 -0.19
CA ARG A 116 37.40 6.51 0.36
C ARG A 116 37.75 5.85 1.69
N LEU A 117 36.76 5.66 2.55
CA LEU A 117 36.96 4.98 3.83
C LEU A 117 37.37 3.53 3.60
N GLN A 118 36.71 2.83 2.67
CA GLN A 118 37.09 1.47 2.28
C GLN A 118 38.51 1.41 1.69
N GLU A 119 38.90 2.39 0.87
CA GLU A 119 40.26 2.49 0.35
C GLU A 119 41.30 2.69 1.48
N LEU A 120 41.01 3.54 2.46
CA LEU A 120 41.89 3.76 3.62
C LEU A 120 41.94 2.55 4.56
N GLU A 121 40.82 1.86 4.77
CA GLU A 121 40.79 0.59 5.53
C GLU A 121 41.64 -0.49 4.87
N LEU A 122 41.63 -0.56 3.53
CA LEU A 122 42.51 -1.45 2.76
C LEU A 122 43.99 -1.04 2.85
N GLN A 123 44.29 0.26 2.97
CA GLN A 123 45.65 0.78 3.11
C GLN A 123 46.24 0.58 4.52
N GLY A 124 45.42 0.37 5.55
CA GLY A 124 45.87 0.13 6.92
C GLY A 124 46.40 1.39 7.63
N VAL A 125 46.53 1.32 8.97
CA VAL A 125 46.88 2.47 9.85
C VAL A 125 48.36 2.88 9.76
N GLU A 126 49.20 2.05 9.17
CA GLU A 126 50.60 2.36 8.96
C GLU A 126 50.87 2.19 7.46
N GLY A 127 51.36 3.23 6.80
CA GLY A 127 51.86 3.16 5.43
C GLY A 127 53.14 2.32 5.34
N GLU A 128 53.10 1.07 5.81
CA GLU A 128 54.09 0.02 5.62
C GLU A 128 53.63 -0.88 4.46
N PRO A 129 54.54 -1.29 3.56
CA PRO A 129 54.20 -2.20 2.48
C PRO A 129 54.05 -3.62 3.04
N SER A 130 52.97 -3.90 3.78
CA SER A 130 52.62 -5.26 4.18
C SER A 130 51.80 -5.95 3.10
N ALA A 131 52.31 -5.93 1.87
CA ALA A 131 52.18 -7.09 1.00
C ALA A 131 53.33 -8.02 1.40
N ALA A 132 53.14 -8.79 2.48
CA ALA A 132 54.07 -9.84 2.87
C ALA A 132 54.31 -10.73 1.65
N ASP A 133 55.56 -10.79 1.22
CA ASP A 133 56.00 -11.51 0.04
C ASP A 133 55.60 -12.99 0.22
N PRO A 134 54.83 -13.61 -0.70
CA PRO A 134 54.32 -14.98 -0.53
C PRO A 134 55.42 -16.05 -0.38
N VAL A 135 56.67 -15.68 -0.64
CA VAL A 135 57.86 -16.54 -0.48
C VAL A 135 58.25 -16.70 1.00
N GLU A 136 58.07 -15.66 1.83
CA GLU A 136 58.40 -15.76 3.26
C GLU A 136 57.41 -16.69 3.99
N ASP A 137 56.16 -16.71 3.55
CA ASP A 137 55.11 -17.54 4.13
C ASP A 137 55.36 -19.04 3.87
N GLU A 138 55.89 -19.42 2.70
CA GLU A 138 56.22 -20.82 2.40
C GLU A 138 57.35 -21.37 3.29
N VAL A 139 58.40 -20.57 3.53
CA VAL A 139 59.53 -20.98 4.39
C VAL A 139 59.08 -21.13 5.84
N LEU A 140 58.28 -20.18 6.33
CA LEU A 140 57.70 -20.23 7.67
C LEU A 140 56.77 -21.43 7.86
N LEU A 141 55.95 -21.74 6.86
CA LEU A 141 55.09 -22.93 6.87
C LEU A 141 55.91 -24.23 6.91
N ARG A 142 56.93 -24.36 6.06
CA ARG A 142 57.83 -25.54 6.06
C ARG A 142 58.54 -25.68 7.42
N LEU A 143 59.01 -24.58 8.00
CA LEU A 143 59.65 -24.59 9.32
C LEU A 143 58.68 -25.03 10.43
N LYS A 144 57.42 -24.58 10.36
CA LYS A 144 56.36 -24.95 11.31
C LYS A 144 56.00 -26.43 11.19
N VAL A 145 55.97 -26.98 9.97
CA VAL A 145 55.76 -28.42 9.73
C VAL A 145 56.90 -29.24 10.34
N TYR A 146 58.16 -28.88 10.08
CA TYR A 146 59.30 -29.61 10.66
C TYR A 146 59.37 -29.52 12.20
N ARG A 147 58.98 -28.38 12.79
CA ARG A 147 58.85 -28.26 14.25
C ARG A 147 57.70 -29.12 14.80
N SER A 148 56.57 -29.19 14.08
CA SER A 148 55.44 -30.05 14.48
C SER A 148 55.75 -31.54 14.41
N LEU A 149 56.70 -31.94 13.56
CA LEU A 149 57.27 -33.29 13.48
C LEU A 149 58.25 -33.59 14.63
N GLY A 150 58.46 -32.66 15.57
CA GLY A 150 59.31 -32.87 16.74
C GLY A 150 60.80 -32.70 16.49
N ILE A 151 61.19 -32.10 15.35
CA ILE A 151 62.58 -31.80 15.01
C ILE A 151 62.91 -30.37 15.45
N GLU A 152 63.72 -30.24 16.49
CA GLU A 152 64.25 -28.97 16.98
C GLU A 152 65.74 -28.88 16.63
N LEU A 153 66.13 -27.78 15.99
CA LEU A 153 67.53 -27.51 15.67
C LEU A 153 68.06 -26.49 16.69
N GLU A 154 69.12 -26.88 17.39
CA GLU A 154 69.82 -26.02 18.34
C GLU A 154 71.13 -25.54 17.70
N ARG A 155 71.36 -24.22 17.76
CA ARG A 155 72.53 -23.57 17.19
C ARG A 155 73.45 -23.14 18.32
N GLU A 156 74.68 -23.66 18.33
CA GLU A 156 75.73 -23.20 19.25
C GLU A 156 76.71 -22.33 18.44
N GLY A 157 76.58 -21.01 18.56
CA GLY A 157 77.38 -20.05 17.80
C GLY A 157 76.91 -19.86 16.35
N GLU A 158 77.84 -19.84 15.39
CA GLU A 158 77.52 -19.62 13.96
C GLU A 158 77.20 -20.89 13.15
N GLU A 159 77.47 -22.09 13.67
CA GLU A 159 77.17 -23.37 12.98
C GLU A 159 76.02 -24.14 13.67
N TRP A 160 75.18 -24.84 12.88
CA TRP A 160 74.10 -25.70 13.38
C TRP A 160 74.70 -27.01 13.91
N SER A 161 74.91 -27.10 15.22
CA SER A 161 75.70 -28.17 15.84
C SER A 161 74.87 -29.32 16.37
N ARG A 162 73.58 -29.12 16.69
CA ARG A 162 72.76 -30.14 17.37
C ARG A 162 71.33 -30.18 16.86
N ALA A 163 70.84 -31.39 16.57
CA ALA A 163 69.44 -31.64 16.25
C ALA A 163 68.83 -32.54 17.34
N VAL A 164 67.70 -32.11 17.89
CA VAL A 164 66.92 -32.86 18.89
C VAL A 164 65.65 -33.34 18.21
N ILE A 165 65.47 -34.65 18.16
CA ILE A 165 64.27 -35.29 17.58
C ILE A 165 63.48 -35.91 18.71
N ARG A 166 62.25 -35.44 18.88
CA ARG A 166 61.31 -35.95 19.88
C ARG A 166 60.24 -36.79 19.19
N ASN A 167 60.18 -38.08 19.53
CA ASN A 167 59.12 -38.94 19.04
C ASN A 167 58.00 -39.04 20.08
N ASP A 168 56.94 -38.25 19.89
CA ASP A 168 55.78 -38.19 20.81
C ASP A 168 55.05 -39.53 20.99
N ARG A 169 55.20 -40.48 20.04
CA ARG A 169 54.53 -41.80 20.12
C ARG A 169 55.28 -42.82 20.97
N LYS A 170 56.61 -42.74 21.03
CA LYS A 170 57.47 -43.67 21.79
C LYS A 170 58.02 -43.06 23.08
N GLY A 171 57.97 -41.74 23.22
CA GLY A 171 58.48 -41.01 24.40
C GLY A 171 60.01 -40.86 24.43
N ASP A 172 60.69 -41.24 23.34
CA ASP A 172 62.15 -41.18 23.24
C ASP A 172 62.63 -39.85 22.63
N VAL A 173 63.71 -39.30 23.20
CA VAL A 173 64.37 -38.08 22.71
C VAL A 173 65.75 -38.45 22.20
N HIS A 174 65.95 -38.31 20.89
CA HIS A 174 67.24 -38.53 20.25
C HIS A 174 67.96 -37.21 20.03
N VAL A 175 69.10 -37.07 20.68
CA VAL A 175 70.02 -35.94 20.48
C VAL A 175 71.11 -36.37 19.52
N VAL A 176 71.20 -35.71 18.37
CA VAL A 176 72.22 -35.95 17.36
C VAL A 176 73.10 -34.72 17.20
N ASN A 177 74.41 -34.88 17.42
CA ASN A 177 75.39 -33.85 17.10
C ASN A 177 75.75 -33.92 15.62
N MET A 178 75.55 -32.82 14.92
CA MET A 178 75.75 -32.68 13.48
C MET A 178 77.23 -32.38 13.19
N ASP A 179 78.10 -33.38 13.32
CA ASP A 179 79.51 -33.27 12.93
C ASP A 179 79.68 -33.57 11.42
N LYS A 180 80.66 -32.95 10.75
CA LYS A 180 80.96 -33.10 9.31
C LYS A 180 81.53 -34.49 8.94
N LYS A 181 81.57 -35.42 9.90
CA LYS A 181 82.13 -36.78 9.75
C LYS A 181 81.19 -37.78 9.07
N PHE A 182 79.88 -37.54 9.06
CA PHE A 182 78.89 -38.42 8.43
C PHE A 182 78.25 -37.76 7.21
N SER A 183 77.80 -38.57 6.24
CA SER A 183 77.16 -38.07 5.03
C SER A 183 75.75 -37.54 5.32
N ARG A 184 75.29 -36.55 4.54
CA ARG A 184 73.92 -36.00 4.65
C ARG A 184 72.85 -37.08 4.50
N PHE A 185 73.12 -38.11 3.70
CA PHE A 185 72.21 -39.24 3.51
C PHE A 185 72.06 -40.11 4.76
N PHE A 186 73.15 -40.27 5.53
CA PHE A 186 73.12 -40.98 6.81
C PHE A 186 72.24 -40.25 7.83
N TYR A 187 72.39 -38.93 7.98
CA TYR A 187 71.56 -38.14 8.88
C TYR A 187 70.08 -38.15 8.46
N ALA A 188 69.79 -38.02 7.16
CA ALA A 188 68.40 -38.07 6.68
C ALA A 188 67.75 -39.42 6.99
N ASN A 189 68.42 -40.55 6.71
CA ASN A 189 67.86 -41.87 6.99
C ASN A 189 67.71 -42.13 8.50
N TYR A 190 68.66 -41.65 9.31
CA TYR A 190 68.59 -41.73 10.76
C TYR A 190 67.40 -40.93 11.32
N PHE A 191 67.18 -39.70 10.85
CA PHE A 191 66.05 -38.87 11.26
C PHE A 191 64.71 -39.51 10.88
N TRP A 192 64.57 -40.04 9.66
CA TRP A 192 63.36 -40.75 9.26
C TRP A 192 63.14 -42.07 10.02
N SER A 193 64.19 -42.74 10.48
CA SER A 193 64.07 -43.97 11.28
C SER A 193 63.72 -43.72 12.76
N THR A 194 63.99 -42.51 13.27
CA THR A 194 63.81 -42.14 14.69
C THR A 194 62.53 -41.32 14.95
N LEU A 195 61.94 -40.76 13.90
CA LEU A 195 60.59 -40.17 13.87
C LEU A 195 59.46 -41.20 14.15
#